data_AF-R0KQR4-F1
#
_entry.id   AF-R0KQR4-F1
#
_cell.length_a   1.000
_cell.length_b   1.000
_cell.length_c   1.000
_cell.angle_alpha   90.00
_cell.angle_beta   90.00
_cell.angle_gamma   90.00
#
_symmetry.space_group_name_H-M   'P 1'
#
loop_
_entity.id
_entity.type
_entity.pdbx_description
1 polymer ?
#
loop_
_entity_poly.entity_id
_entity_poly.type
_entity_poly.pdbx_seq_one_letter_code
_entity_poly.pdbx_strand_id
1 'polypeptide(L)'
;MGSENPSPQNPGCKIMTFRPTLEEFRDFGKYIAYIESQGAHRAGLAKVIPPKEWKPRKTYDDIDDMVIPAPIQQVVTGQSGLFTQYNIQKKPMTVGEYRRLANSEKYCTPRHQDFEDLERKYWKNLTFVSPIYGADISGSLYDSDVEEWNIGNLNTLLDMVEHECGIIIEGVNTPYLYFGMWKTTFAWHTEDMDLYSINYLHFGEPKSW
;
A
#
# COMPACT_ATOMS: atom_id res chain seq x y z
N MET A 1 20.05 37.03 -23.70
CA MET A 1 19.51 35.68 -23.92
C MET A 1 18.61 35.39 -22.74
N GLY A 2 17.29 35.42 -22.94
CA GLY A 2 16.34 35.16 -21.86
C GLY A 2 16.41 33.70 -21.45
N SER A 3 16.69 33.43 -20.19
CA SER A 3 16.50 32.12 -19.58
C SER A 3 14.99 31.84 -19.57
N GLU A 4 14.50 31.11 -20.58
CA GLU A 4 13.20 30.46 -20.48
C GLU A 4 13.30 29.47 -19.32
N ASN A 5 12.75 29.83 -18.16
CA ASN A 5 12.51 28.85 -17.12
C ASN A 5 11.58 27.80 -17.73
N PRO A 6 12.01 26.53 -17.86
CA PRO A 6 11.15 25.50 -18.39
C PRO A 6 9.89 25.46 -17.51
N SER A 7 8.73 25.45 -18.15
CA SER A 7 7.45 25.31 -17.47
C SER A 7 7.50 24.07 -16.56
N PRO A 8 7.03 24.17 -15.31
CA PRO A 8 7.22 23.10 -14.34
C PRO A 8 6.44 21.86 -14.80
N GLN A 9 7.12 20.72 -14.84
CA GLN A 9 6.52 19.43 -15.23
C GLN A 9 5.31 19.11 -14.34
N ASN A 10 4.28 18.48 -14.91
CA ASN A 10 2.99 18.18 -14.25
C ASN A 10 2.32 19.40 -13.57
N PRO A 11 1.99 20.48 -14.31
CA PRO A 11 1.38 21.69 -13.74
C PRO A 11 -0.02 21.46 -13.15
N GLY A 12 -0.72 20.40 -13.57
CA GLY A 12 -2.04 20.03 -13.05
C GLY A 12 -2.02 19.11 -11.83
N CYS A 13 -0.84 18.80 -11.28
CA CYS A 13 -0.64 17.91 -10.13
C CYS A 13 -1.43 16.60 -10.23
N LYS A 14 -1.45 15.99 -11.43
CA LYS A 14 -2.17 14.73 -11.67
C LYS A 14 -1.31 13.54 -11.26
N ILE A 15 -1.95 12.49 -10.72
CA ILE A 15 -1.29 11.21 -10.44
C ILE A 15 -0.75 10.65 -11.76
N MET A 16 0.54 10.35 -11.79
CA MET A 16 1.23 9.81 -12.96
C MET A 16 1.38 8.30 -12.86
N THR A 17 1.34 7.61 -14.00
CA THR A 17 1.60 6.16 -14.09
C THR A 17 2.84 5.90 -14.94
N PHE A 18 3.81 5.18 -14.39
CA PHE A 18 5.08 4.82 -15.01
C PHE A 18 5.17 3.32 -15.31
N ARG A 19 5.96 2.97 -16.32
CA ARG A 19 6.12 1.60 -16.85
C ARG A 19 7.59 1.35 -17.19
N PRO A 20 8.46 1.17 -16.19
CA PRO A 20 9.89 0.96 -16.43
C PRO A 20 10.14 -0.28 -17.28
N THR A 21 11.19 -0.22 -18.10
CA THR A 21 11.89 -1.41 -18.61
C THR A 21 12.61 -2.13 -17.46
N LEU A 22 13.02 -3.38 -17.68
CA LEU A 22 13.79 -4.12 -16.67
C LEU A 22 15.09 -3.41 -16.30
N GLU A 23 15.76 -2.76 -17.25
CA GLU A 23 16.99 -2.00 -16.98
C GLU A 23 16.73 -0.78 -16.09
N GLU A 24 15.67 -0.02 -16.38
CA GLU A 24 15.27 1.12 -15.54
C GLU A 24 14.78 0.69 -14.15
N PHE A 25 14.22 -0.52 -14.04
CA PHE A 25 13.69 -1.06 -12.79
C PHE A 25 14.79 -1.57 -11.84
N ARG A 26 16.03 -1.77 -12.30
CA ARG A 26 17.11 -2.29 -11.44
C ARG A 26 17.52 -1.36 -10.31
N ASP A 27 17.47 -0.05 -10.53
CA ASP A 27 17.93 0.95 -9.57
C ASP A 27 16.74 1.78 -9.08
N PHE A 28 16.26 1.43 -7.89
CA PHE A 28 15.12 2.09 -7.25
C PHE A 28 15.37 3.59 -7.08
N GLY A 29 16.48 3.99 -6.44
CA GLY A 29 16.79 5.39 -6.14
C GLY A 29 16.90 6.25 -7.41
N LYS A 30 17.57 5.74 -8.44
CA LYS A 30 17.66 6.41 -9.74
C LYS A 30 16.30 6.56 -10.41
N TYR A 31 15.43 5.55 -10.31
CA TYR A 31 14.09 5.63 -10.89
C TYR A 31 13.18 6.59 -10.13
N ILE A 32 13.30 6.67 -8.80
CA ILE A 32 12.59 7.69 -8.00
C ILE A 32 13.01 9.10 -8.44
N ALA A 33 14.31 9.36 -8.56
CA ALA A 33 14.81 10.64 -9.06
C ALA A 33 14.29 10.95 -10.49
N TYR A 34 14.18 9.93 -11.35
CA TYR A 34 13.59 10.07 -12.67
C TYR A 34 12.11 10.48 -12.61
N ILE A 35 11.25 9.78 -11.87
CA ILE A 35 9.81 10.13 -11.81
C ILE A 35 9.59 11.52 -11.17
N GLU A 36 10.45 11.92 -10.24
CA GLU A 36 10.44 13.28 -9.69
C GLU A 36 10.80 14.33 -10.73
N SER A 37 11.80 14.07 -11.60
CA SER A 37 12.15 14.96 -12.71
C SER A 37 10.99 15.15 -13.71
N GLN A 38 10.06 14.18 -13.77
CA GLN A 38 8.84 14.27 -14.58
C GLN A 38 7.68 14.97 -13.83
N GLY A 39 7.89 15.40 -12.58
CA GLY A 39 6.90 16.11 -11.77
C GLY A 39 5.91 15.21 -11.02
N ALA A 40 6.22 13.93 -10.80
CA ALA A 40 5.31 12.99 -10.13
C ALA A 40 5.00 13.37 -8.67
N HIS A 41 6.01 13.81 -7.92
CA HIS A 41 5.90 14.22 -6.52
C HIS A 41 4.88 15.35 -6.29
N ARG A 42 4.59 16.17 -7.31
CA ARG A 42 3.61 17.26 -7.22
C ARG A 42 2.19 16.80 -6.96
N ALA A 43 1.87 15.54 -7.30
CA ALA A 43 0.56 14.94 -7.03
C ALA A 43 0.47 14.31 -5.63
N GLY A 44 1.60 14.10 -4.94
CA GLY A 44 1.68 13.36 -3.68
C GLY A 44 1.57 11.83 -3.83
N LEU A 45 1.27 11.32 -5.03
CA LEU A 45 1.18 9.88 -5.32
C LEU A 45 1.56 9.59 -6.78
N ALA A 46 2.25 8.47 -7.00
CA ALA A 46 2.56 7.94 -8.33
C ALA A 46 2.31 6.43 -8.37
N LYS A 47 1.91 5.92 -9.55
CA LYS A 47 1.77 4.48 -9.80
C LYS A 47 2.93 4.00 -10.67
N VAL A 48 3.62 2.95 -10.25
CA VAL A 48 4.63 2.26 -11.08
C VAL A 48 4.10 0.87 -11.37
N ILE A 49 4.09 0.48 -12.64
CA ILE A 49 3.70 -0.86 -13.07
C ILE A 49 4.98 -1.59 -13.48
N PRO A 50 5.40 -2.62 -12.72
CA PRO A 50 6.69 -3.28 -12.95
C PRO A 50 6.73 -3.99 -14.32
N PRO A 51 7.94 -4.31 -14.82
CA PRO A 51 8.12 -5.17 -15.99
C PRO A 51 7.36 -6.51 -15.82
N LYS A 52 6.82 -7.05 -16.91
CA LYS A 52 5.95 -8.25 -16.85
C LYS A 52 6.69 -9.51 -16.38
N GLU A 53 7.98 -9.56 -16.66
CA GLU A 53 8.91 -10.62 -16.30
C GLU A 53 9.30 -10.60 -14.82
N TRP A 54 9.19 -9.44 -14.15
CA TRP A 54 9.55 -9.31 -12.74
C TRP A 54 8.42 -9.84 -11.85
N LYS A 55 8.80 -10.60 -10.84
CA LYS A 55 7.91 -11.12 -9.80
C LYS A 55 8.61 -11.04 -8.45
N PRO A 56 7.96 -10.52 -7.40
CA PRO A 56 8.57 -10.46 -6.07
C PRO A 56 8.53 -11.79 -5.33
N ARG A 57 7.69 -12.73 -5.78
CA ARG A 57 7.50 -14.04 -5.16
C ARG A 57 7.11 -15.07 -6.21
N LYS A 58 7.62 -16.30 -6.10
CA LYS A 58 7.31 -17.42 -7.00
C LYS A 58 5.88 -17.95 -6.83
N THR A 59 5.41 -18.11 -5.61
CA THR A 59 4.05 -18.56 -5.28
C THR A 59 3.57 -17.94 -3.97
N TYR A 60 2.25 -17.81 -3.79
CA TYR A 60 1.59 -17.37 -2.56
C TYR A 60 0.81 -18.50 -1.87
N ASP A 61 1.00 -19.76 -2.27
CA ASP A 61 0.24 -20.90 -1.74
C ASP A 61 0.58 -21.21 -0.26
N ASP A 62 1.70 -20.71 0.23
CA ASP A 62 2.25 -21.01 1.56
C ASP A 62 1.91 -19.95 2.63
N ILE A 63 1.13 -18.93 2.31
CA ILE A 63 0.85 -17.82 3.23
C ILE A 63 -0.31 -18.10 4.20
N ASP A 64 -1.12 -19.13 3.95
CA ASP A 64 -2.36 -19.38 4.69
C ASP A 64 -2.15 -19.62 6.19
N ASP A 65 -1.03 -20.24 6.55
CA ASP A 65 -0.68 -20.56 7.93
C ASP A 65 -0.04 -19.37 8.68
N MET A 66 0.26 -18.28 7.97
CA MET A 66 0.82 -17.09 8.59
C MET A 66 -0.19 -16.46 9.56
N VAL A 67 0.31 -16.01 10.72
CA VAL A 67 -0.53 -15.47 11.79
C VAL A 67 -0.67 -13.96 11.64
N ILE A 68 -1.91 -13.48 11.70
CA ILE A 68 -2.24 -12.07 11.94
C ILE A 68 -2.38 -11.91 13.46
N PRO A 69 -1.40 -11.30 14.16
CA PRO A 69 -1.34 -11.33 15.62
C PRO A 69 -2.40 -10.41 16.26
N ALA A 70 -2.68 -9.26 15.67
CA ALA A 70 -3.57 -8.26 16.23
C ALA A 70 -4.53 -7.67 15.18
N PRO A 71 -5.45 -8.46 14.60
CA PRO A 71 -6.41 -7.95 13.65
C PRO A 71 -7.30 -6.88 14.31
N ILE A 72 -7.61 -5.80 13.61
CA ILE A 72 -8.39 -4.67 14.14
C ILE A 72 -9.75 -4.59 13.47
N GLN A 73 -10.83 -4.57 14.26
CA GLN A 73 -12.15 -4.23 13.73
C GLN A 73 -12.29 -2.71 13.66
N GLN A 74 -12.57 -2.20 12.46
CA GLN A 74 -12.66 -0.77 12.18
C GLN A 74 -14.10 -0.32 12.31
N VAL A 75 -14.40 0.32 13.43
CA VAL A 75 -15.74 0.85 13.67
C VAL A 75 -15.75 2.32 13.28
N VAL A 76 -16.74 2.69 12.46
CA VAL A 76 -16.83 4.02 11.88
C VAL A 76 -18.11 4.68 12.33
N THR A 77 -18.00 5.91 12.81
CA THR A 77 -19.12 6.78 13.18
C THR A 77 -19.05 8.09 12.42
N GLY A 78 -20.19 8.63 12.02
CA GLY A 78 -20.25 9.88 11.25
C GLY A 78 -21.32 9.82 10.16
N GLN A 79 -21.40 10.87 9.35
CA GLN A 79 -22.39 11.02 8.28
C GLN A 79 -21.94 12.06 7.27
N SER A 80 -22.58 12.06 6.08
CA SER A 80 -22.39 13.08 5.04
C SER A 80 -20.93 13.31 4.63
N GLY A 81 -20.14 12.23 4.53
CA GLY A 81 -18.74 12.29 4.10
C GLY A 81 -17.72 12.58 5.21
N LEU A 82 -18.18 12.92 6.43
CA LEU A 82 -17.31 13.17 7.59
C LEU A 82 -17.46 12.04 8.60
N PHE A 83 -16.38 11.32 8.84
CA PHE A 83 -16.37 10.13 9.68
C PHE A 83 -15.15 10.09 10.61
N THR A 84 -15.32 9.43 11.75
CA THR A 84 -14.25 9.06 12.68
C THR A 84 -14.22 7.54 12.78
N GLN A 85 -13.02 6.97 12.69
CA GLN A 85 -12.77 5.55 12.85
C GLN A 85 -12.12 5.28 14.21
N TYR A 86 -12.54 4.20 14.87
CA TYR A 86 -11.86 3.64 16.03
C TYR A 86 -11.61 2.14 15.85
N ASN A 87 -10.51 1.67 16.40
CA ASN A 87 -10.04 0.30 16.23
C ASN A 87 -10.36 -0.53 17.48
N ILE A 88 -10.97 -1.69 17.28
CA ILE A 88 -11.18 -2.69 18.33
C ILE A 88 -10.33 -3.91 18.00
N GLN A 89 -9.27 -4.16 18.75
CA GLN A 89 -8.42 -5.32 18.58
C GLN A 89 -9.23 -6.63 18.75
N LYS A 90 -8.99 -7.58 17.84
CA LYS A 90 -9.56 -8.93 17.84
C LYS A 90 -8.49 -9.95 18.20
N LYS A 91 -8.96 -11.19 18.45
CA LYS A 91 -8.06 -12.32 18.72
C LYS A 91 -7.21 -12.61 17.47
N PRO A 92 -5.97 -13.10 17.65
CA PRO A 92 -5.15 -13.58 16.54
C PRO A 92 -5.89 -14.57 15.67
N MET A 93 -5.60 -14.57 14.37
CA MET A 93 -6.11 -15.55 13.41
C MET A 93 -5.09 -15.76 12.28
N THR A 94 -5.18 -16.88 11.59
CA THR A 94 -4.36 -17.16 10.41
C THR A 94 -4.86 -16.39 9.18
N VAL A 95 -4.00 -16.19 8.18
CA VAL A 95 -4.38 -15.60 6.88
C VAL A 95 -5.46 -16.44 6.20
N GLY A 96 -5.39 -17.78 6.31
CA GLY A 96 -6.41 -18.68 5.77
C GLY A 96 -7.79 -18.49 6.43
N GLU A 97 -7.84 -18.32 7.76
CA GLU A 97 -9.06 -17.96 8.49
C GLU A 97 -9.58 -16.58 8.08
N TYR A 98 -8.69 -15.60 7.99
CA TYR A 98 -9.02 -14.24 7.58
C TYR A 98 -9.61 -14.22 6.15
N ARG A 99 -9.03 -14.96 5.21
CA ARG A 99 -9.54 -15.09 3.84
C ARG A 99 -10.94 -15.72 3.82
N ARG A 100 -11.19 -16.77 4.61
CA ARG A 100 -12.53 -17.36 4.75
C ARG A 100 -13.54 -16.35 5.29
N LEU A 101 -13.14 -15.55 6.28
CA LEU A 101 -13.97 -14.50 6.85
C LEU A 101 -14.29 -13.40 5.84
N ALA A 102 -13.28 -12.89 5.13
CA ALA A 102 -13.41 -11.85 4.11
C ALA A 102 -14.34 -12.27 2.96
N ASN A 103 -14.38 -13.55 2.62
CA ASN A 103 -15.24 -14.11 1.57
C ASN A 103 -16.61 -14.60 2.06
N SER A 104 -16.91 -14.48 3.35
CA SER A 104 -18.24 -14.83 3.88
C SER A 104 -19.29 -13.83 3.39
N GLU A 105 -20.56 -14.26 3.33
CA GLU A 105 -21.69 -13.41 2.90
C GLU A 105 -21.77 -12.07 3.67
N LYS A 106 -21.31 -12.06 4.92
CA LYS A 106 -21.30 -10.86 5.77
C LYS A 106 -20.27 -9.80 5.35
N TYR A 107 -19.12 -10.23 4.83
CA TYR A 107 -17.96 -9.36 4.59
C TYR A 107 -17.51 -9.30 3.13
N CYS A 108 -18.04 -10.15 2.26
CA CYS A 108 -17.61 -10.17 0.86
C CYS A 108 -17.95 -8.86 0.14
N THR A 109 -17.18 -8.55 -0.90
CA THR A 109 -17.44 -7.41 -1.77
C THR A 109 -18.85 -7.52 -2.37
N PRO A 110 -19.69 -6.47 -2.26
CA PRO A 110 -21.04 -6.50 -2.82
C PRO A 110 -20.95 -6.53 -4.35
N ARG A 111 -21.97 -7.08 -5.01
CA ARG A 111 -22.09 -6.98 -6.46
C ARG A 111 -22.06 -5.52 -6.89
N HIS A 112 -21.29 -5.19 -7.92
CA HIS A 112 -21.13 -3.84 -8.44
C HIS A 112 -20.86 -3.88 -9.95
N GLN A 113 -21.12 -2.77 -10.63
CA GLN A 113 -20.94 -2.68 -12.09
C GLN A 113 -19.53 -2.25 -12.48
N ASP A 114 -18.99 -1.27 -11.75
CA ASP A 114 -17.70 -0.66 -11.99
C ASP A 114 -17.14 -0.09 -10.66
N PHE A 115 -15.97 0.54 -10.73
CA PHE A 115 -15.32 1.14 -9.56
C PHE A 115 -16.11 2.33 -8.99
N GLU A 116 -16.83 3.10 -9.81
CA GLU A 116 -17.63 4.22 -9.32
C GLU A 116 -18.85 3.75 -8.51
N ASP A 117 -19.51 2.67 -8.96
CA ASP A 117 -20.59 2.03 -8.22
C ASP A 117 -20.09 1.43 -6.90
N LEU A 118 -18.90 0.81 -6.92
CA LEU A 118 -18.29 0.28 -5.71
C LEU A 118 -17.89 1.40 -4.72
N GLU A 119 -17.35 2.50 -5.21
CA GLU A 119 -17.01 3.69 -4.41
C GLU A 119 -18.27 4.29 -3.76
N ARG A 120 -19.35 4.48 -4.53
CA ARG A 120 -20.64 4.96 -3.98
C ARG A 120 -21.15 4.04 -2.88
N LYS A 121 -21.01 2.71 -3.06
CA LYS A 121 -21.40 1.72 -2.05
C LYS A 121 -20.52 1.79 -0.81
N TYR A 122 -19.22 2.00 -0.96
CA TYR A 122 -18.30 2.19 0.16
C TYR A 122 -18.74 3.37 1.04
N TRP A 123 -18.86 4.57 0.46
CA TRP A 123 -19.21 5.78 1.21
C TRP A 123 -20.62 5.73 1.81
N LYS A 124 -21.60 5.15 1.09
CA LYS A 124 -22.97 5.01 1.58
C LYS A 124 -23.08 4.05 2.76
N ASN A 125 -22.25 3.00 2.80
CA ASN A 125 -22.40 1.91 3.76
C ASN A 125 -21.28 1.84 4.81
N LEU A 126 -20.42 2.86 4.90
CA LEU A 126 -19.22 2.85 5.72
C LEU A 126 -19.48 2.48 7.19
N THR A 127 -20.57 2.99 7.76
CA THR A 127 -20.99 2.76 9.16
C THR A 127 -21.68 1.41 9.42
N PHE A 128 -22.07 0.68 8.37
CA PHE A 128 -22.76 -0.61 8.50
C PHE A 128 -21.78 -1.77 8.41
N VAL A 129 -21.81 -2.73 9.34
CA VAL A 129 -20.89 -3.88 9.38
C VAL A 129 -19.42 -3.41 9.38
N SER A 130 -18.86 -3.29 10.57
CA SER A 130 -17.46 -2.91 10.76
C SER A 130 -16.53 -4.02 10.24
N PRO A 131 -15.69 -3.74 9.21
CA PRO A 131 -14.74 -4.69 8.67
C PRO A 131 -13.61 -4.97 9.66
N ILE A 132 -12.84 -6.03 9.41
CA ILE A 132 -11.64 -6.35 10.17
C ILE A 132 -10.45 -6.17 9.25
N TYR A 133 -9.38 -5.56 9.73
CA TYR A 133 -8.16 -5.31 8.96
C TYR A 133 -6.98 -5.99 9.66
N GLY A 134 -6.21 -6.79 8.93
CA GLY A 134 -4.93 -7.30 9.40
C GLY A 134 -3.85 -6.30 9.03
N ALA A 135 -3.61 -5.31 9.89
CA ALA A 135 -2.66 -4.23 9.65
C ALA A 135 -1.36 -4.43 10.43
N ASP A 136 -0.31 -3.75 9.99
CA ASP A 136 0.93 -3.54 10.74
C ASP A 136 1.60 -4.86 11.19
N ILE A 137 1.58 -5.87 10.32
CA ILE A 137 2.30 -7.14 10.57
C ILE A 137 3.73 -6.99 10.05
N SER A 138 4.71 -6.96 10.94
CA SER A 138 6.13 -6.94 10.55
C SER A 138 6.49 -8.15 9.68
N GLY A 139 7.04 -7.90 8.49
CA GLY A 139 7.48 -8.96 7.59
C GLY A 139 7.45 -8.57 6.11
N SER A 140 8.00 -9.45 5.27
CA SER A 140 7.99 -9.32 3.82
C SER A 140 7.55 -10.63 3.18
N LEU A 141 6.81 -10.53 2.07
CA LEU A 141 6.48 -11.69 1.22
C LEU A 141 7.43 -11.84 0.03
N TYR A 142 8.46 -11.01 -0.07
CA TYR A 142 9.45 -11.11 -1.14
C TYR A 142 10.30 -12.37 -0.98
N ASP A 143 10.59 -13.07 -2.07
CA ASP A 143 11.59 -14.14 -2.06
C ASP A 143 12.99 -13.54 -1.85
N SER A 144 13.88 -14.31 -1.20
CA SER A 144 15.22 -13.83 -0.82
C SER A 144 16.14 -13.55 -2.01
N ASP A 145 15.84 -14.09 -3.19
CA ASP A 145 16.58 -13.90 -4.44
C ASP A 145 16.09 -12.69 -5.27
N VAL A 146 15.14 -11.91 -4.76
CA VAL A 146 14.65 -10.69 -5.42
C VAL A 146 15.42 -9.48 -4.93
N GLU A 147 16.18 -8.86 -5.83
CA GLU A 147 16.99 -7.67 -5.56
C GLU A 147 16.27 -6.38 -5.98
N GLU A 148 15.59 -6.38 -7.13
CA GLU A 148 14.94 -5.18 -7.64
C GLU A 148 13.67 -4.85 -6.85
N TRP A 149 13.60 -3.62 -6.31
CA TRP A 149 12.41 -3.06 -5.63
C TRP A 149 11.90 -3.95 -4.49
N ASN A 150 12.82 -4.60 -3.78
CA ASN A 150 12.51 -5.34 -2.57
C ASN A 150 12.23 -4.36 -1.43
N ILE A 151 10.97 -4.28 -0.95
CA ILE A 151 10.60 -3.34 0.11
C ILE A 151 11.34 -3.63 1.42
N GLY A 152 11.78 -4.87 1.64
CA GLY A 152 12.62 -5.21 2.78
C GLY A 152 14.08 -4.76 2.65
N ASN A 153 14.51 -4.29 1.47
CA ASN A 153 15.86 -3.78 1.21
C ASN A 153 15.87 -2.87 -0.03
N LEU A 154 15.47 -1.61 0.12
CA LEU A 154 15.40 -0.66 -0.99
C LEU A 154 16.74 0.00 -1.32
N ASN A 155 17.77 -0.22 -0.49
CA ASN A 155 19.09 0.41 -0.52
C ASN A 155 19.01 1.96 -0.55
N THR A 156 18.15 2.54 0.30
CA THR A 156 18.01 3.98 0.46
C THR A 156 18.84 4.51 1.62
N LEU A 157 18.88 5.84 1.80
CA LEU A 157 19.52 6.46 2.98
C LEU A 157 18.92 5.97 4.30
N LEU A 158 17.64 5.55 4.30
CA LEU A 158 16.96 5.08 5.50
C LEU A 158 17.47 3.70 5.95
N ASP A 159 17.90 2.86 5.01
CA ASP A 159 18.52 1.57 5.30
C ASP A 159 19.91 1.78 5.95
N MET A 160 20.63 2.85 5.58
CA MET A 160 21.89 3.21 6.25
C MET A 160 21.70 3.61 7.71
N VAL A 161 20.53 4.14 8.11
CA VAL A 161 20.25 4.44 9.53
C VAL A 161 20.23 3.15 10.35
N GLU A 162 19.69 2.07 9.78
CA GLU A 162 19.78 0.76 10.42
C GLU A 162 21.22 0.24 10.42
N HIS A 163 21.87 0.21 9.25
CA HIS A 163 23.19 -0.41 9.09
C HIS A 163 24.32 0.31 9.84
N GLU A 164 24.32 1.64 9.87
CA GLU A 164 25.41 2.44 10.45
C GLU A 164 25.11 2.86 11.90
N CYS A 165 23.85 3.16 12.22
CA CYS A 165 23.47 3.64 13.56
C CYS A 165 22.82 2.57 14.43
N GLY A 166 22.43 1.41 13.88
CA GLY A 166 21.79 0.32 14.62
C GLY A 166 20.36 0.63 15.09
N ILE A 167 19.67 1.58 14.45
CA ILE A 167 18.33 2.04 14.84
C ILE A 167 17.28 1.36 13.95
N ILE A 168 16.39 0.58 14.56
CA ILE A 168 15.25 -0.05 13.89
C ILE A 168 13.98 0.67 14.34
N ILE A 169 13.18 1.11 13.37
CA ILE A 169 11.89 1.77 13.58
C ILE A 169 10.85 0.97 12.79
N GLU A 170 10.07 0.15 13.50
CA GLU A 170 9.10 -0.75 12.87
C GLU A 170 8.11 0.03 11.98
N GLY A 171 8.01 -0.37 10.71
CA GLY A 171 7.14 0.28 9.72
C GLY A 171 7.74 1.45 8.97
N VAL A 172 8.88 1.96 9.45
CA VAL A 172 9.61 3.06 8.80
C VAL A 172 10.77 2.51 8.00
N ASN A 173 11.64 1.71 8.63
CA ASN A 173 12.74 1.02 7.93
C ASN A 173 12.59 -0.51 7.89
N THR A 174 11.45 -1.03 8.34
CA THR A 174 11.08 -2.45 8.17
C THR A 174 9.72 -2.56 7.48
N PRO A 175 9.52 -3.53 6.58
CA PRO A 175 8.26 -3.69 5.86
C PRO A 175 7.12 -4.14 6.77
N TYR A 176 5.92 -3.60 6.50
CA TYR A 176 4.66 -4.10 7.03
C TYR A 176 3.82 -4.79 5.96
N LEU A 177 3.17 -5.88 6.37
CA LEU A 177 2.16 -6.58 5.59
C LEU A 177 0.77 -6.13 6.02
N TYR A 178 -0.12 -6.03 5.02
CA TYR A 178 -1.49 -5.60 5.19
C TYR A 178 -2.45 -6.59 4.50
N PHE A 179 -3.32 -7.22 5.29
CA PHE A 179 -4.40 -8.09 4.81
C PHE A 179 -5.71 -7.31 4.84
N GLY A 180 -6.20 -6.94 3.66
CA GLY A 180 -7.45 -6.18 3.48
C GLY A 180 -8.67 -7.07 3.23
N MET A 181 -9.85 -6.54 3.55
CA MET A 181 -11.13 -7.08 3.09
C MET A 181 -12.01 -5.92 2.61
N TRP A 182 -13.19 -6.22 2.08
CA TRP A 182 -14.13 -5.18 1.66
C TRP A 182 -14.35 -4.15 2.78
N LYS A 183 -14.23 -2.87 2.42
CA LYS A 183 -14.31 -1.68 3.28
C LYS A 183 -13.21 -1.45 4.30
N THR A 184 -12.14 -2.25 4.37
CA THR A 184 -11.04 -1.86 5.27
C THR A 184 -10.45 -0.52 4.82
N THR A 185 -10.23 0.39 5.76
CA THR A 185 -9.95 1.81 5.51
C THR A 185 -8.61 2.22 6.13
N PHE A 186 -7.85 3.04 5.41
CA PHE A 186 -6.78 3.87 5.97
C PHE A 186 -7.27 5.32 5.95
N ALA A 187 -7.15 6.02 7.08
CA ALA A 187 -7.63 7.39 7.21
C ALA A 187 -6.68 8.37 6.50
N TRP A 188 -7.11 9.63 6.34
CA TRP A 188 -6.23 10.69 5.86
C TRP A 188 -5.03 10.88 6.80
N HIS A 189 -3.82 10.74 6.26
CA HIS A 189 -2.55 10.96 6.97
C HIS A 189 -1.44 11.30 5.97
N THR A 190 -0.34 11.86 6.48
CA THR A 190 0.99 11.77 5.86
C THR A 190 1.78 10.71 6.61
N GLU A 191 2.86 10.21 5.99
CA GLU A 191 3.75 9.25 6.64
C GLU A 191 4.50 9.90 7.81
N ASP A 192 5.02 9.07 8.71
CA ASP A 192 5.85 9.56 9.82
C ASP A 192 7.03 10.38 9.30
N MET A 193 7.26 11.53 9.93
CA MET A 193 8.28 12.51 9.53
C MET A 193 8.14 13.02 8.09
N ASP A 194 6.94 12.93 7.51
CA ASP A 194 6.63 13.26 6.12
C ASP A 194 7.55 12.53 5.11
N LEU A 195 7.96 11.30 5.45
CA LEU A 195 8.76 10.44 4.58
C LEU A 195 7.97 9.98 3.36
N TYR A 196 8.70 9.44 2.38
CA TYR A 196 8.09 8.68 1.29
C TYR A 196 7.65 7.31 1.81
N SER A 197 6.53 6.81 1.29
CA SER A 197 6.13 5.41 1.41
C SER A 197 6.08 4.72 0.05
N ILE A 198 6.27 3.40 0.07
CA ILE A 198 6.07 2.53 -1.08
C ILE A 198 5.09 1.41 -0.70
N ASN A 199 4.12 1.15 -1.59
CA ASN A 199 3.15 0.08 -1.39
C ASN A 199 3.14 -0.86 -2.59
N TYR A 200 3.27 -2.17 -2.32
CA TYR A 200 3.13 -3.21 -3.33
C TYR A 200 1.91 -4.10 -3.03
N LEU A 201 0.98 -4.19 -3.98
CA LEU A 201 -0.17 -5.08 -3.89
C LEU A 201 0.22 -6.47 -4.39
N HIS A 202 0.55 -7.38 -3.46
CA HIS A 202 1.01 -8.73 -3.76
C HIS A 202 0.00 -9.58 -4.55
N PHE A 203 -1.26 -9.61 -4.11
CA PHE A 203 -2.36 -10.33 -4.75
C PHE A 203 -3.71 -9.85 -4.20
N GLY A 204 -4.80 -10.35 -4.78
CA GLY A 204 -6.17 -10.11 -4.31
C GLY A 204 -6.86 -8.94 -5.01
N GLU A 205 -7.83 -8.35 -4.32
CA GLU A 205 -8.70 -7.30 -4.84
C GLU A 205 -8.01 -5.92 -4.84
N PRO A 206 -8.47 -4.97 -5.69
CA PRO A 206 -7.86 -3.63 -5.79
C PRO A 206 -7.95 -2.80 -4.50
N LYS A 207 -6.99 -1.88 -4.35
CA LYS A 207 -7.00 -0.79 -3.36
C LYS A 207 -7.22 0.54 -4.09
N SER A 208 -8.25 1.28 -3.71
CA SER A 208 -8.45 2.66 -4.16
C SER A 208 -7.68 3.62 -3.24
N TRP A 209 -6.96 4.54 -3.87
CA TRP A 209 -6.29 5.68 -3.22
C TRP A 209 -6.99 6.96 -3.64
#